data_AF-A0AAE7M4H9-F1
#
_entry.id   AF-A0AAE7M4H9-F1
#
_cell.length_a   1.000
_cell.length_b   1.000
_cell.length_c   1.000
_cell.angle_alpha   90.00
_cell.angle_beta   90.00
_cell.angle_gamma   90.00
#
_symmetry.space_group_name_H-M   'P 1'
#
loop_
_entity.id
_entity.type
_entity.pdbx_description
1 polymer ?
#
loop_
_entity_poly.entity_id
_entity_poly.type
_entity_poly.pdbx_seq_one_letter_code
_entity_poly.pdbx_strand_id
1 'polypeptide(L)' 'MTVIVRHDPMPGEPQDRDWWMGQVIHCEGGARDPKAWSMFQIADVDSGVIRWVNGDLVTHVLPAGQGK' A
#
# COMPACT_ATOMS: atom_id res chain seq x y z
N MET A 1 8.16 0.58 -6.01
CA MET A 1 8.56 0.12 -4.66
C MET A 1 7.55 -0.92 -4.22
N THR A 2 7.98 -2.11 -3.79
CA THR A 2 7.09 -3.18 -3.35
C THR A 2 6.90 -3.12 -1.84
N VAL A 3 5.68 -3.28 -1.37
CA VAL A 3 5.30 -3.10 0.03
C VAL A 3 4.34 -4.18 0.52
N ILE A 4 4.30 -4.38 1.83
CA ILE A 4 3.27 -5.18 2.51
C ILE A 4 2.30 -4.22 3.19
N VAL A 5 1.02 -4.36 2.85
CA VAL A 5 -0.07 -3.52 3.33
C VAL A 5 -0.97 -4.35 4.24
N ARG A 6 -1.28 -3.84 5.43
CA ARG A 6 -2.31 -4.42 6.29
C ARG A 6 -3.65 -4.30 5.60
N HIS A 7 -4.44 -5.37 5.60
CA HIS A 7 -5.74 -5.35 4.97
C HIS A 7 -6.70 -4.45 5.76
N ASP A 8 -7.26 -3.47 5.07
CA ASP A 8 -8.35 -2.62 5.53
C ASP A 8 -9.52 -2.85 4.56
N PRO A 9 -10.46 -3.75 4.90
CA PRO A 9 -11.47 -4.24 3.96
C PRO A 9 -12.43 -3.13 3.56
N MET A 10 -12.66 -2.97 2.26
CA MET A 10 -13.73 -2.10 1.79
C MET A 10 -15.11 -2.74 2.07
N PRO A 11 -16.18 -1.93 2.17
CA PRO A 11 -17.53 -2.46 2.31
C PRO A 11 -17.85 -3.49 1.22
N GLY A 12 -18.19 -4.71 1.63
CA GLY A 12 -18.50 -5.82 0.73
C GLY A 12 -17.33 -6.76 0.42
N GLU A 13 -16.13 -6.50 0.95
CA GLU A 13 -14.99 -7.40 0.80
C GLU A 13 -14.93 -8.50 1.88
N PRO A 14 -14.47 -9.71 1.53
CA PRO A 14 -14.16 -10.74 2.51
C PRO A 14 -13.12 -10.27 3.53
N GLN A 15 -13.30 -10.60 4.81
CA GLN A 15 -12.34 -10.28 5.88
C GLN A 15 -11.35 -11.43 6.13
N ASP A 16 -11.18 -12.34 5.17
CA ASP A 16 -10.34 -13.54 5.29
C ASP A 16 -8.85 -13.27 5.05
N ARG A 17 -8.49 -12.02 4.71
CA ARG A 17 -7.12 -11.58 4.44
C ARG A 17 -6.65 -10.61 5.52
N ASP A 18 -5.47 -10.85 6.09
CA ASP A 18 -4.84 -9.95 7.07
C ASP A 18 -3.94 -8.90 6.42
N TRP A 19 -3.36 -9.23 5.26
CA TRP A 19 -2.40 -8.38 4.55
C TRP A 19 -2.35 -8.71 3.05
N TRP A 20 -1.84 -7.76 2.27
CA TRP A 20 -1.62 -7.94 0.84
C TRP A 20 -0.30 -7.30 0.38
N MET A 21 0.25 -7.81 -0.71
CA MET A 21 1.45 -7.25 -1.32
C MET A 21 1.05 -6.24 -2.40
N GLY A 22 1.65 -5.05 -2.34
CA GLY A 22 1.33 -3.96 -3.24
C GLY A 22 2.55 -3.38 -3.91
N GLN A 23 2.34 -2.83 -5.11
CA GLN A 23 3.31 -1.98 -5.80
C GLN A 23 2.88 -0.52 -5.69
N VAL A 24 3.71 0.31 -5.07
CA VAL A 24 3.45 1.76 -4.97
C VAL A 24 3.58 2.39 -6.36
N ILE A 25 2.54 3.12 -6.75
CA ILE A 25 2.45 3.88 -8.01
C ILE A 25 2.71 5.38 -7.74
N HIS A 26 2.06 5.92 -6.70
CA HIS A 26 2.14 7.34 -6.36
C HIS A 26 2.12 7.52 -4.84
N CYS A 27 2.81 8.55 -4.35
CA CYS A 27 2.79 8.95 -2.95
C CYS A 27 2.36 10.39 -2.87
N GLU A 28 1.48 10.72 -1.94
CA GLU A 28 1.00 12.08 -1.71
C GLU A 28 1.16 12.47 -0.24
N GLY A 29 1.55 13.73 -0.03
CA GLY A 29 1.61 14.33 1.29
C GLY A 29 0.23 14.71 1.82
N GLY A 30 0.08 14.76 3.14
CA GLY A 30 -1.20 15.14 3.74
C GLY A 30 -1.56 16.60 3.48
N ALA A 31 -2.87 16.91 3.44
CA ALA A 31 -3.36 18.27 3.21
C ALA A 31 -2.82 19.32 4.23
N ARG A 32 -2.47 18.88 5.45
CA ARG A 32 -1.90 19.73 6.50
C ARG A 32 -0.37 19.84 6.43
N ASP A 33 0.30 18.80 5.95
CA ASP A 33 1.74 18.77 5.74
C ASP A 33 2.06 17.97 4.46
N PRO A 34 2.29 18.66 3.34
CA PRO A 34 2.63 18.03 2.06
C PRO A 34 3.92 17.21 2.09
N LYS A 35 4.74 17.31 3.15
CA LYS A 35 5.96 16.51 3.32
C LYS A 35 5.74 15.25 4.14
N ALA A 36 4.60 15.13 4.82
CA ALA A 36 4.20 13.93 5.53
C ALA A 36 3.47 13.01 4.55
N TRP A 37 4.18 12.00 4.01
CA TRP A 37 3.65 10.98 3.10
C TRP A 37 2.54 10.15 3.78
N SER A 38 1.32 10.66 3.77
CA SER A 38 0.19 10.08 4.50
C SER A 38 -0.68 9.17 3.63
N MET A 39 -0.53 9.25 2.31
CA MET A 39 -1.43 8.57 1.37
C MET A 39 -0.67 8.01 0.17
N PHE A 40 -0.95 6.76 -0.18
CA PHE A 40 -0.27 6.01 -1.23
C PHE A 40 -1.26 5.42 -2.20
N GLN A 41 -1.00 5.59 -3.49
CA GLN A 41 -1.68 4.81 -4.52
C GLN A 41 -0.90 3.53 -4.75
N ILE A 42 -1.53 2.39 -4.49
CA ILE A 42 -0.89 1.08 -4.50
C ILE A 42 -1.73 0.12 -5.35
N ALA A 43 -1.09 -0.57 -6.30
CA ALA A 43 -1.69 -1.70 -7.02
C ALA A 43 -1.45 -3.00 -6.26
N ASP A 44 -2.52 -3.74 -5.96
CA ASP A 44 -2.42 -5.10 -5.43
C ASP A 44 -1.76 -6.02 -6.48
N VAL A 45 -0.76 -6.80 -6.06
CA VAL A 45 0.05 -7.63 -6.97
C VAL A 45 -0.75 -8.79 -7.56
N ASP A 46 -1.72 -9.32 -6.83
CA ASP A 46 -2.49 -10.49 -7.25
C ASP A 46 -3.62 -10.11 -8.23
N SER A 47 -4.30 -8.99 -7.96
CA SER A 47 -5.51 -8.57 -8.66
C SER A 47 -5.32 -7.39 -9.61
N GLY A 48 -4.25 -6.61 -9.44
CA GLY A 48 -4.02 -5.35 -10.16
C GLY A 48 -4.92 -4.19 -9.72
N VAL A 49 -5.81 -4.39 -8.73
CA VAL A 49 -6.70 -3.33 -8.23
C VAL A 49 -5.87 -2.22 -7.59
N ILE A 50 -6.12 -0.98 -8.01
CA ILE A 50 -5.45 0.22 -7.48
C ILE A 50 -6.29 0.81 -6.37
N ARG A 51 -5.66 1.04 -5.20
CA ARG A 51 -6.31 1.62 -4.02
C ARG A 51 -5.50 2.79 -3.49
N TRP A 52 -6.21 3.75 -2.91
CA TRP A 52 -5.61 4.73 -2.01
C TRP A 52 -5.51 4.12 -0.62
N VAL A 53 -4.30 4.14 -0.05
CA VAL A 53 -3.94 3.46 1.18
C VAL A 53 -3.30 4.49 2.12
N ASN A 54 -3.81 4.56 3.35
CA ASN A 54 -3.17 5.34 4.41
C ASN A 54 -1.77 4.78 4.70
N GLY A 55 -0.77 5.65 4.81
CA GLY A 55 0.61 5.29 5.12
C GLY A 55 0.77 4.39 6.35
N ASP A 56 -0.08 4.53 7.37
CA ASP A 56 -0.05 3.73 8.59
C ASP A 56 -0.38 2.24 8.34
N LEU A 57 -1.02 1.92 7.22
CA LEU A 57 -1.31 0.54 6.80
C LEU A 57 -0.13 -0.10 6.05
N VAL A 58 0.84 0.68 5.59
CA VAL A 58 2.07 0.17 4.97
C VAL A 58 3.00 -0.29 6.07
N THR A 59 3.15 -1.61 6.23
CA THR A 59 3.89 -2.19 7.35
C THR A 59 5.36 -2.47 7.02
N HIS A 60 5.65 -2.81 5.77
CA HIS A 60 7.01 -3.16 5.33
C HIS A 60 7.26 -2.67 3.90
N VAL A 61 8.48 -2.19 3.65
CA VAL A 61 9.00 -1.95 2.30
C VAL A 61 9.96 -3.09 1.97
N LEU A 62 9.68 -3.79 0.87
CA LEU A 62 10.55 -4.88 0.42
C LEU A 62 11.68 -4.29 -0.44
N PRO A 63 12.95 -4.57 -0.12
CA PRO A 63 14.06 -4.16 -0.97
C PRO A 63 13.96 -4.88 -2.32
N ALA A 64 14.26 -4.17 -3.40
CA ALA A 64 14.53 -4.82 -4.68
C ALA A 64 15.68 -5.79 -4.43
N GLY A 65 15.44 -7.09 -4.66
CA GLY A 65 16.44 -8.12 -4.39
C GLY A 65 17.79 -7.70 -4.96
N GLN A 66 18.82 -7.71 -4.12
CA GLN A 66 20.20 -7.57 -4.62
C GLN A 66 20.44 -8.79 -5.51
N GLY A 67 20.32 -8.60 -6.82
CA GLY A 67 20.70 -9.60 -7.80
C GLY A 67 22.15 -9.99 -7.52
N LYS A 68 22.38 -11.26 -7.22
CA LYS A 68 23.70 -11.86 -7.37
C LYS A 68 23.95 -12.15 -8.84
#